data_AF-A0AAW9V983-F1
#
_entry.id   AF-A0AAW9V983-F1
#
_cell.length_a   1.000
_cell.length_b   1.000
_cell.length_c   1.000
_cell.angle_alpha   90.00
_cell.angle_beta   90.00
_cell.angle_gamma   90.00
#
_symmetry.space_group_name_H-M   'P 1'
#
loop_
_entity.id
_entity.type
_entity.pdbx_description
1 polymer ?
#
loop_
_entity_poly.entity_id
_entity_poly.type
_entity_poly.pdbx_seq_one_letter_code
_entity_poly.pdbx_strand_id
1 'polypeptide(L)'
;MTSKHEKTQGTKISVSKLPATDITAVETDSLPIDCTTKEVSFTGGQKADIDVTTLCSTEQENINGLAAPAEVTIGGNFAIDEGQDVLRQAYDSDA
;
A
#
# COMPACT_ATOMS: atom_id res chain seq x y z
N MET A 1 20.88 -4.79 -14.40
CA MET A 1 20.24 -3.47 -14.29
C MET A 1 20.38 -3.02 -12.86
N THR A 2 21.20 -2.03 -12.58
CA THR A 2 21.35 -1.41 -11.26
C THR A 2 20.29 -0.33 -11.08
N SER A 3 19.59 -0.34 -9.96
CA SER A 3 18.54 0.63 -9.63
C SER A 3 19.12 2.04 -9.65
N LYS A 4 18.44 2.99 -10.33
CA LYS A 4 18.90 4.38 -10.47
C LYS A 4 18.96 5.12 -9.13
N HIS A 5 18.25 4.64 -8.10
CA HIS A 5 18.20 5.26 -6.78
C HIS A 5 18.04 4.19 -5.67
N GLU A 6 19.15 3.72 -5.09
CA GLU A 6 19.16 2.85 -3.89
C GLU A 6 19.37 3.69 -2.60
N LYS A 7 18.71 4.84 -2.50
CA LYS A 7 18.75 5.65 -1.27
C LYS A 7 17.33 5.81 -0.72
N THR A 8 17.00 4.98 0.26
CA THR A 8 15.87 5.13 1.20
C THR A 8 16.13 6.20 2.27
N GLN A 9 17.23 6.95 2.19
CA GLN A 9 17.55 7.99 3.18
C GLN A 9 16.50 9.10 3.15
N GLY A 10 15.74 9.22 4.23
CA GLY A 10 14.68 10.22 4.39
C GLY A 10 13.28 9.73 4.01
N THR A 11 13.11 8.49 3.56
CA THR A 11 11.78 7.88 3.43
C THR A 11 11.18 7.70 4.81
N LYS A 12 10.01 8.30 5.02
CA LYS A 12 9.23 8.19 6.25
C LYS A 12 7.91 7.47 5.96
N ILE A 13 7.52 6.59 6.86
CA ILE A 13 6.32 5.80 6.87
C ILE A 13 5.74 5.95 8.27
N SER A 14 4.57 6.56 8.36
CA SER A 14 3.87 6.74 9.62
C SER A 14 2.46 6.18 9.54
N VAL A 15 1.92 5.87 10.71
CA VAL A 15 0.57 5.34 10.89
C VAL A 15 -0.25 6.41 11.60
N SER A 16 -1.38 6.79 11.02
CA SER A 16 -2.31 7.77 11.60
C SER A 16 -3.64 7.12 11.95
N LYS A 17 -4.31 7.68 12.95
CA LYS A 17 -5.70 7.30 13.28
C LYS A 17 -6.72 7.98 12.36
N LEU A 18 -6.38 9.17 11.86
CA LEU A 18 -7.25 9.96 11.00
C LEU A 18 -7.19 9.44 9.54
N PRO A 19 -8.31 9.52 8.80
CA PRO A 19 -8.31 9.19 7.38
C PRO A 19 -7.41 10.15 6.59
N ALA A 20 -6.73 9.61 5.57
CA ALA A 20 -5.82 10.35 4.70
C ALA A 20 -6.50 11.31 3.71
N THR A 21 -7.66 11.87 4.07
CA THR A 21 -8.34 12.91 3.29
C THR A 21 -7.79 14.30 3.55
N ASP A 22 -7.20 14.52 4.74
CA ASP A 22 -6.48 15.75 5.10
C ASP A 22 -5.05 15.39 5.52
N ILE A 23 -4.11 15.56 4.60
CA ILE A 23 -2.69 15.22 4.79
C ILE A 23 -2.09 16.03 5.94
N THR A 24 -2.53 17.27 6.15
CA THR A 24 -1.96 18.13 7.20
C THR A 24 -2.35 17.66 8.59
N ALA A 25 -3.59 17.18 8.76
CA ALA A 25 -4.05 16.58 10.01
C ALA A 25 -3.38 15.21 10.27
N VAL A 26 -3.16 14.42 9.21
CA VAL A 26 -2.47 13.12 9.28
C VAL A 26 -1.03 13.28 9.71
N GLU A 27 -0.28 14.24 9.17
CA GLU A 27 1.13 14.43 9.55
C GLU A 27 1.27 14.79 11.05
N THR A 28 0.32 15.54 11.61
CA THR A 28 0.37 15.94 13.03
C THR A 28 0.01 14.85 14.03
N ASP A 29 -0.82 13.86 13.63
CA ASP A 29 -1.33 12.80 14.51
C ASP A 29 -0.90 11.40 14.00
N SER A 30 0.37 11.29 13.59
CA SER A 30 0.95 10.05 13.08
C SER A 30 2.13 9.56 13.91
N LEU A 31 2.22 8.25 14.06
CA LEU A 31 3.31 7.56 14.73
C LEU A 31 4.27 6.99 13.68
N PRO A 32 5.58 7.29 13.75
CA PRO A 32 6.55 6.80 12.77
C PRO A 32 6.82 5.29 12.95
N ILE A 33 7.06 4.59 11.84
CA ILE A 33 7.55 3.19 11.82
C ILE A 33 8.84 3.03 11.00
N ASP A 34 9.46 4.15 10.60
CA ASP A 34 10.63 4.26 9.72
C ASP A 34 11.82 3.44 10.20
N CYS A 35 12.13 3.51 11.50
CA CYS A 35 13.31 2.87 12.07
C CYS A 35 13.20 1.34 12.12
N THR A 36 11.98 0.82 11.99
CA THR A 36 11.68 -0.62 12.02
C THR A 36 11.48 -1.18 10.61
N THR A 37 11.16 -0.35 9.63
CA THR A 37 10.83 -0.77 8.28
C THR A 37 12.09 -0.98 7.42
N LYS A 38 12.17 -2.11 6.72
CA LYS A 38 13.29 -2.45 5.82
C LYS A 38 12.92 -2.33 4.36
N GLU A 39 11.72 -2.77 4.02
CA GLU A 39 11.28 -2.88 2.64
C GLU A 39 9.80 -2.50 2.55
N VAL A 40 9.46 -1.77 1.50
CA VAL A 40 8.08 -1.49 1.12
C VAL A 40 7.93 -1.90 -0.32
N SER A 41 6.97 -2.78 -0.59
CA SER A 41 6.54 -3.09 -1.94
C SER A 41 5.08 -2.69 -2.11
N PHE A 42 4.80 -2.07 -3.26
CA PHE A 42 3.47 -1.67 -3.65
C PHE A 42 3.15 -2.30 -4.99
N THR A 43 2.06 -3.06 -5.03
CA THR A 43 1.50 -3.59 -6.26
C THR A 43 0.18 -2.88 -6.49
N GLY A 44 0.17 -1.99 -7.48
CA GLY A 44 -1.07 -1.35 -7.92
C GLY A 44 -2.08 -2.43 -8.33
N GLY A 45 -3.32 -2.27 -7.88
CA GLY A 45 -4.40 -3.21 -8.21
C GLY A 45 -4.51 -3.34 -9.73
N GLN A 46 -4.26 -4.54 -10.23
CA GLN A 46 -4.37 -4.80 -11.66
C GLN A 46 -5.83 -5.01 -12.00
N LYS A 47 -6.35 -4.14 -12.86
CA LYS A 47 -7.68 -4.31 -13.41
C LYS A 47 -7.66 -5.52 -14.33
N ALA A 48 -8.52 -6.51 -14.06
CA ALA A 48 -8.73 -7.58 -15.01
C ALA A 48 -9.50 -7.02 -16.21
N ASP A 49 -8.92 -7.06 -17.39
CA ASP A 49 -9.67 -6.84 -18.62
C ASP A 49 -10.62 -8.01 -18.81
N ILE A 50 -11.91 -7.71 -19.00
CA ILE A 50 -12.93 -8.71 -19.29
C ILE A 50 -13.02 -8.82 -20.81
N ASP A 51 -12.66 -9.98 -21.33
CA ASP A 51 -12.86 -10.32 -22.74
C ASP A 51 -14.37 -10.46 -23.00
N VAL A 52 -14.89 -9.58 -23.86
CA VAL A 52 -16.30 -9.59 -24.29
C VAL A 52 -16.42 -9.91 -25.77
N THR A 53 -15.37 -10.47 -26.36
CA THR A 53 -15.33 -10.81 -27.79
C THR A 53 -16.45 -11.79 -28.13
N THR A 54 -17.25 -11.43 -29.12
CA THR A 54 -18.34 -12.28 -29.61
C THR A 54 -18.02 -12.82 -31.01
N LEU A 55 -18.77 -13.84 -31.47
CA LEU A 55 -18.62 -14.38 -32.83
C LEU A 55 -18.88 -13.35 -33.94
N CYS A 56 -19.52 -12.22 -33.60
CA CYS A 56 -19.77 -11.12 -34.54
C CYS A 56 -18.69 -10.03 -34.48
N SER A 57 -17.75 -10.10 -33.53
CA SER A 57 -16.70 -9.10 -33.36
C SER A 57 -15.64 -9.24 -34.45
N THR A 58 -15.18 -8.11 -34.99
CA THR A 58 -14.13 -8.08 -36.03
C THR A 58 -12.72 -8.09 -35.44
N GLU A 59 -12.59 -7.75 -34.15
CA GLU A 59 -11.34 -7.71 -33.39
C GLU A 59 -11.59 -8.17 -31.95
N GLN A 60 -10.53 -8.35 -31.16
CA GLN A 60 -10.66 -8.67 -29.74
C GLN A 60 -11.17 -7.44 -28.99
N GLU A 61 -12.30 -7.59 -28.31
CA GLU A 61 -12.94 -6.52 -27.56
C GLU A 61 -12.79 -6.76 -26.07
N ASN A 62 -12.19 -5.79 -25.37
CA ASN A 62 -12.00 -5.84 -23.94
C ASN A 62 -12.77 -4.70 -23.28
N ILE A 63 -13.50 -5.02 -22.22
CA ILE A 63 -13.99 -3.99 -21.30
C ILE A 63 -13.17 -4.01 -20.03
N ASN A 64 -13.02 -2.81 -19.53
CA ASN A 64 -12.48 -2.48 -18.24
C ASN A 64 -13.26 -3.21 -17.12
N GLY A 65 -12.65 -4.20 -16.44
CA GLY A 65 -13.25 -4.90 -15.31
C GLY A 65 -13.38 -4.08 -14.02
N LEU A 66 -13.77 -4.71 -12.91
CA LEU A 66 -13.88 -4.02 -11.62
C LEU A 66 -12.51 -3.54 -11.13
N ALA A 67 -12.47 -2.44 -10.38
CA ALA A 67 -11.23 -1.97 -9.75
C ALA A 67 -10.73 -3.04 -8.77
N ALA A 68 -9.51 -3.53 -8.97
CA ALA A 68 -8.86 -4.41 -8.01
C ALA A 68 -8.24 -3.56 -6.88
N PRO A 69 -8.31 -4.02 -5.63
CA PRO A 69 -7.59 -3.37 -4.54
C PRO A 69 -6.08 -3.40 -4.82
N ALA A 70 -5.39 -2.32 -4.48
CA ALA A 70 -3.94 -2.32 -4.47
C ALA A 70 -3.43 -2.99 -3.20
N GLU A 71 -2.26 -3.61 -3.29
CA GLU A 71 -1.62 -4.28 -2.17
C GLU A 71 -0.34 -3.55 -1.79
N VAL A 72 -0.20 -3.25 -0.50
CA VAL A 72 1.03 -2.70 0.09
C VAL A 72 1.56 -3.74 1.06
N THR A 73 2.80 -4.20 0.85
CA THR A 73 3.52 -5.06 1.81
C THR A 73 4.66 -4.26 2.43
N ILE A 74 4.70 -4.24 3.76
CA ILE A 74 5.73 -3.55 4.54
C ILE A 74 6.48 -4.61 5.34
N GLY A 75 7.74 -4.84 4.98
CA GLY A 75 8.64 -5.74 5.69
C GLY A 75 9.49 -4.97 6.70
N GLY A 76 9.46 -5.40 7.97
CA GLY A 76 10.18 -4.74 9.06
C GLY A 76 10.86 -5.70 10.03
N ASN A 77 11.74 -5.15 10.87
CA ASN A 77 12.26 -5.82 12.06
C ASN A 77 11.22 -5.80 13.18
N PHE A 78 11.21 -6.85 14.00
CA PHE A 78 10.54 -6.78 15.28
C PHE A 78 11.29 -5.81 16.20
N ALA A 79 10.60 -4.76 16.62
CA ALA A 79 11.09 -3.80 17.60
C ALA A 79 9.94 -3.39 18.52
N ILE A 80 10.29 -3.05 19.76
CA ILE A 80 9.37 -2.46 20.73
C ILE A 80 9.39 -0.96 20.46
N ASP A 81 8.33 -0.49 19.80
CA ASP A 81 8.14 0.90 19.36
C ASP A 81 6.64 1.19 19.38
N GLU A 82 6.27 2.44 19.69
CA GLU A 82 4.88 2.86 19.88
C GLU A 82 4.04 2.64 18.63
N GLY A 83 4.57 2.96 17.44
CA GLY A 83 3.90 2.73 16.17
C GLY A 83 3.66 1.24 15.88
N GLN A 84 4.62 0.38 16.19
CA GLN A 84 4.49 -1.08 16.02
C GLN A 84 3.54 -1.70 17.06
N ASP A 85 3.50 -1.17 18.28
CA ASP A 85 2.57 -1.59 19.32
C ASP A 85 1.12 -1.28 18.91
N VAL A 86 0.87 -0.11 18.33
CA VAL A 86 -0.45 0.27 17.80
C VAL A 86 -0.88 -0.63 16.64
N LEU A 87 0.03 -0.97 15.72
CA LEU A 87 -0.28 -1.93 14.64
C LEU A 87 -0.61 -3.32 15.16
N ARG A 88 0.09 -3.79 16.20
CA ARG A 88 -0.20 -5.08 16.85
C ARG A 88 -1.56 -5.06 17.56
N GLN A 89 -1.86 -3.99 18.30
CA GLN A 89 -3.18 -3.80 18.89
C GLN A 89 -4.29 -3.77 17.84
N ALA A 90 -4.07 -3.06 16.72
CA ALA A 90 -5.01 -3.01 15.63
C ALA A 90 -5.32 -4.42 15.09
N TYR A 91 -4.28 -5.23 14.85
CA TYR A 91 -4.43 -6.63 14.43
C TYR A 91 -5.22 -7.48 15.45
N ASP A 92 -4.90 -7.35 16.74
CA ASP A 92 -5.60 -8.11 17.79
C ASP A 92 -7.06 -7.65 17.99
N SER A 93 -7.38 -6.40 17.62
CA SER A 93 -8.71 -5.80 17.73
C SER A 93 -9.56 -5.87 16.46
N ASP A 94 -8.99 -6.37 15.35
CA ASP A 94 -9.65 -6.52 14.06
C ASP A 94 -10.61 -7.71 14.13
N ALA A 95 -11.85 -7.44 14.53
CA ALA A 95 -12.94 -8.41 14.71
C ALA A 95 -14.00 -8.30 13.60
#